data_AF-A0A699K3Z0-F1
#
_entry.id   AF-A0A699K3Z0-F1
#
_cell.length_a   1.000
_cell.length_b   1.000
_cell.length_c   1.000
_cell.angle_alpha   90.00
_cell.angle_beta   90.00
_cell.angle_gamma   90.00
#
_symmetry.space_group_name_H-M   'P 1'
#
loop_
_entity.id
_entity.type
_entity.pdbx_description
1 polymer ?
#
loop_
_entity_poly.entity_id
_entity_poly.type
_entity_poly.pdbx_seq_one_letter_code
_entity_poly.pdbx_strand_id
1 'polypeptide(L)'
;MLVGAVSNIAIDSLLKLIVDLLEVSSSMKGQEIKDCLLGRLFAYGALARSGRLEQSLSDSELVKEFTSSVISLAAKKRYLQEPAVVVILQLSEKLPVEIVLTQVLEAPGLLEWFEGAIEAGNPDALLLALKLREKISADNKVFGKLLPDPYSSNTMFSADHLSSLANCLKESTFCQPRVHGVWPVLVNSLLPDIVPQHA
;
A
#
# COMPACT_ATOMS: atom_id res chain seq x y z
N MET A 1 8.05 -20.12 -4.04
CA MET A 1 8.92 -18.94 -4.11
C MET A 1 10.11 -19.16 -3.17
N LEU A 2 11.35 -18.86 -3.58
CA LEU A 2 12.57 -19.23 -2.82
C LEU A 2 12.57 -18.71 -1.37
N VAL A 3 12.13 -17.47 -1.16
CA VAL A 3 12.09 -16.83 0.18
C VAL A 3 11.27 -17.65 1.17
N GLY A 4 10.16 -18.26 0.74
CA GLY A 4 9.31 -19.10 1.60
C GLY A 4 9.90 -20.50 1.86
N ALA A 5 10.80 -20.98 0.99
CA ALA A 5 11.45 -22.28 1.15
C ALA A 5 12.64 -22.24 2.14
N VAL A 6 13.18 -21.05 2.43
CA VAL A 6 14.30 -20.86 3.34
C VAL A 6 13.79 -20.22 4.64
N SER A 7 13.28 -21.05 5.55
CA SER A 7 12.77 -20.61 6.86
C SER A 7 13.87 -20.29 7.88
N ASN A 8 15.11 -20.70 7.63
CA ASN A 8 16.22 -20.61 8.59
C ASN A 8 16.79 -19.18 8.76
N ILE A 9 16.42 -18.23 7.90
CA ILE A 9 16.86 -16.84 7.99
C ILE A 9 15.75 -16.06 8.70
N ALA A 10 16.00 -15.49 9.87
CA ALA A 10 15.00 -14.69 10.60
C ALA A 10 14.50 -13.49 9.77
N ILE A 11 13.23 -13.10 9.94
CA ILE A 11 12.60 -12.07 9.09
C ILE A 11 13.21 -10.70 9.34
N ASP A 12 13.47 -10.34 10.60
CA ASP A 12 14.17 -9.10 11.00
C ASP A 12 15.55 -9.01 10.31
N SER A 13 16.29 -10.12 10.31
CA SER A 13 17.61 -10.21 9.70
C SER A 13 17.52 -10.10 8.18
N LEU A 14 16.46 -10.64 7.57
CA LEU A 14 16.20 -10.49 6.15
C LEU A 14 15.82 -9.04 5.78
N LEU A 15 14.98 -8.37 6.57
CA LEU A 15 14.63 -6.96 6.36
C LEU A 15 15.88 -6.08 6.40
N LYS A 16 16.73 -6.30 7.40
CA LYS A 16 18.04 -5.63 7.51
C LYS A 16 18.93 -5.92 6.30
N LEU A 17 19.05 -7.19 5.90
CA LEU A 17 19.88 -7.58 4.76
C LEU A 17 19.41 -6.94 3.44
N ILE A 18 18.10 -6.79 3.23
CA ILE A 18 17.55 -6.09 2.06
C ILE A 18 18.01 -4.63 2.04
N VAL A 19 17.99 -3.95 3.19
CA VAL A 19 18.44 -2.57 3.31
C VAL A 19 19.94 -2.46 3.03
N ASP A 20 20.74 -3.31 3.68
CA ASP A 20 22.21 -3.29 3.60
C ASP A 20 22.71 -3.60 2.18
N LEU A 21 22.16 -4.62 1.50
CA LEU A 21 22.60 -5.02 0.16
C LEU A 21 22.17 -4.05 -0.94
N LEU A 22 21.11 -3.27 -0.71
CA LEU A 22 20.53 -2.36 -1.70
C LEU A 22 20.59 -0.91 -1.21
N GLU A 23 21.60 -0.58 -0.41
CA GLU A 23 21.86 0.77 0.06
C GLU A 23 22.11 1.73 -1.10
N VAL A 24 21.44 2.89 -1.05
CA VAL A 24 21.65 3.97 -1.99
C VAL A 24 22.67 4.93 -1.39
N SER A 25 23.88 4.97 -1.96
CA SER A 25 24.93 5.90 -1.54
C SER A 25 24.96 7.16 -2.40
N SER A 26 25.60 8.22 -1.88
CA SER A 26 25.71 9.52 -2.57
C SER A 26 26.56 9.47 -3.85
N SER A 27 27.40 8.45 -4.02
CA SER A 27 28.21 8.27 -5.23
C SER A 27 27.46 7.62 -6.39
N MET A 28 26.27 7.07 -6.14
CA MET A 28 25.49 6.36 -7.14
C MET A 28 24.81 7.31 -8.13
N LYS A 29 24.71 6.89 -9.38
CA LYS A 29 24.02 7.64 -10.44
C LYS A 29 22.55 7.24 -10.53
N GLY A 30 21.74 8.06 -11.20
CA GLY A 30 20.28 7.91 -11.24
C GLY A 30 19.77 6.51 -11.62
N GLN A 31 20.43 5.82 -12.55
CA GLN A 31 20.05 4.45 -12.93
C GLN A 31 20.37 3.44 -11.81
N GLU A 32 21.56 3.50 -11.22
CA GLU A 32 21.95 2.64 -10.10
C GLU A 32 21.04 2.85 -8.89
N ILE A 33 20.72 4.12 -8.57
CA ILE A 33 19.75 4.46 -7.52
C ILE A 33 18.39 3.81 -7.80
N LYS A 34 17.91 3.95 -9.04
CA LYS A 34 16.62 3.37 -9.45
C LYS A 34 16.63 1.85 -9.32
N ASP A 35 17.70 1.18 -9.73
CA ASP A 35 17.84 -0.27 -9.67
C ASP A 35 17.88 -0.77 -8.22
N CYS A 36 18.58 -0.07 -7.31
CA CYS A 36 18.56 -0.40 -5.88
C CYS A 36 17.17 -0.23 -5.26
N LEU A 37 16.47 0.87 -5.55
CA LEU A 37 15.13 1.12 -5.03
C LEU A 37 14.11 0.09 -5.55
N LEU A 38 14.16 -0.25 -6.84
CA LEU A 38 13.33 -1.31 -7.42
C LEU A 38 13.69 -2.68 -6.85
N GLY A 39 14.98 -2.95 -6.66
CA GLY A 39 15.46 -4.16 -6.00
C GLY A 39 14.85 -4.33 -4.61
N ARG A 40 14.79 -3.25 -3.81
CA ARG A 40 14.19 -3.29 -2.46
C ARG A 40 12.71 -3.61 -2.55
N LEU A 41 12.00 -2.96 -3.48
CA LEU A 41 10.58 -3.18 -3.69
C LEU A 41 10.28 -4.62 -4.12
N PHE A 42 11.09 -5.19 -5.01
CA PHE A 42 10.97 -6.59 -5.42
C PHE A 42 11.26 -7.55 -4.27
N ALA A 43 12.26 -7.27 -3.44
CA ALA A 43 12.56 -8.08 -2.26
C ALA A 43 11.40 -8.07 -1.26
N TYR A 44 10.83 -6.90 -0.96
CA TYR A 44 9.63 -6.80 -0.12
C TYR A 44 8.42 -7.50 -0.73
N GLY A 45 8.22 -7.37 -2.04
CA GLY A 45 7.17 -8.10 -2.75
C GLY A 45 7.36 -9.62 -2.75
N ALA A 46 8.60 -10.11 -2.74
CA ALA A 46 8.89 -11.53 -2.57
C ALA A 46 8.57 -11.98 -1.14
N LEU A 47 8.93 -11.18 -0.13
CA LEU A 47 8.64 -11.46 1.26
C LEU A 47 7.12 -11.49 1.54
N ALA A 48 6.35 -10.49 1.10
CA ALA A 48 4.90 -10.46 1.23
C ALA A 48 4.21 -11.69 0.59
N ARG A 49 4.75 -12.19 -0.53
CA ARG A 49 4.20 -13.37 -1.21
C ARG A 49 4.63 -14.69 -0.59
N SER A 50 5.71 -14.71 0.19
CA SER A 50 6.34 -15.93 0.68
C SER A 50 5.56 -16.71 1.75
N GLY A 51 4.58 -16.10 2.42
CA GLY A 51 3.86 -16.70 3.55
C GLY A 51 4.57 -16.54 4.90
N ARG A 52 5.82 -16.06 4.92
CA ARG A 52 6.62 -16.03 6.15
C ARG A 52 6.12 -15.03 7.18
N LEU A 53 5.64 -13.86 6.75
CA LEU A 53 5.04 -12.87 7.65
C LEU A 53 3.74 -13.39 8.30
N GLU A 54 2.97 -14.21 7.59
CA GLU A 54 1.74 -14.85 8.11
C GLU A 54 2.05 -15.95 9.14
N GLN A 55 3.20 -16.60 9.03
CA GLN A 55 3.64 -17.63 9.98
C GLN A 55 4.22 -17.01 11.26
N SER A 56 4.60 -15.73 11.22
CA SER A 56 5.20 -15.01 12.34
C SER A 56 4.21 -14.08 13.04
N LEU A 57 2.90 -14.30 12.94
CA LEU A 57 1.90 -13.41 13.56
C LEU A 57 1.90 -13.46 15.10
N SER A 58 2.42 -14.55 15.67
CA SER A 58 2.54 -14.77 17.11
C SER A 58 3.65 -13.93 17.74
N ASP A 59 4.65 -13.56 16.95
CA ASP A 59 5.89 -12.93 17.39
C ASP A 59 6.09 -11.62 16.62
N SER A 60 6.25 -10.53 17.37
CA SER A 60 6.84 -9.28 16.89
C SER A 60 5.96 -8.36 16.03
N GLU A 61 6.31 -7.07 16.08
CA GLU A 61 5.82 -5.99 15.21
C GLU A 61 6.39 -6.07 13.78
N LEU A 62 6.70 -7.28 13.28
CA LEU A 62 7.35 -7.49 11.98
C LEU A 62 6.49 -7.01 10.81
N VAL A 63 5.16 -7.20 10.88
CA VAL A 63 4.25 -6.69 9.84
C VAL A 63 4.24 -5.16 9.86
N LYS A 64 4.34 -4.55 11.05
CA LYS A 64 4.43 -3.09 11.23
C LYS A 64 5.73 -2.55 10.65
N GLU A 65 6.87 -3.16 10.98
CA GLU A 65 8.20 -2.79 10.44
C GLU A 65 8.26 -2.97 8.92
N PHE A 66 7.74 -4.09 8.40
CA PHE A 66 7.65 -4.34 6.97
C PHE A 66 6.81 -3.27 6.27
N THR A 67 5.61 -2.97 6.78
CA THR A 67 4.70 -1.98 6.18
C THR A 67 5.35 -0.60 6.18
N SER A 68 5.98 -0.20 7.29
CA SER A 68 6.70 1.07 7.40
C SER A 68 7.84 1.16 6.38
N SER A 69 8.60 0.07 6.22
CA SER A 69 9.68 -0.02 5.24
C SER A 69 9.17 0.17 3.80
N VAL A 70 8.04 -0.45 3.46
CA VAL A 70 7.42 -0.33 2.12
C VAL A 70 6.85 1.08 1.89
N ILE A 71 6.18 1.68 2.88
CA ILE A 71 5.67 3.06 2.78
C ILE A 71 6.81 4.06 2.66
N SER A 72 7.88 3.90 3.43
CA SER A 72 9.08 4.75 3.31
C SER A 72 9.69 4.71 1.91
N LEU A 73 9.58 3.57 1.23
CA LEU A 73 10.05 3.39 -0.15
C LEU A 73 9.11 4.06 -1.15
N ALA A 74 7.79 3.92 -0.97
CA ALA A 74 6.76 4.60 -1.77
C ALA A 74 6.92 6.13 -1.74
N ALA A 75 7.30 6.69 -0.59
CA ALA A 75 7.52 8.12 -0.42
C ALA A 75 8.75 8.66 -1.18
N LYS A 76 9.69 7.81 -1.64
CA LYS A 76 10.93 8.28 -2.29
C LYS A 76 10.75 8.74 -3.72
N LYS A 77 9.96 8.01 -4.53
CA LYS A 77 9.77 8.28 -5.97
C LYS A 77 8.40 7.80 -6.43
N ARG A 78 7.76 8.58 -7.31
CA ARG A 78 6.42 8.28 -7.86
C ARG A 78 6.30 6.89 -8.49
N TYR A 79 7.32 6.42 -9.22
CA TYR A 79 7.29 5.09 -9.85
C TYR A 79 7.31 3.91 -8.85
N LEU A 80 7.52 4.17 -7.55
CA LEU A 80 7.50 3.15 -6.49
C LEU A 80 6.15 3.09 -5.78
N GLN A 81 5.26 4.08 -5.96
CA GLN A 81 4.02 4.21 -5.19
C GLN A 81 3.04 3.08 -5.49
N GLU A 82 2.53 2.98 -6.72
CA GLU A 82 1.59 1.93 -7.12
C GLU A 82 2.10 0.52 -6.79
N PRO A 83 3.35 0.11 -7.13
CA PRO A 83 3.79 -1.24 -6.82
C PRO A 83 4.03 -1.45 -5.31
N ALA A 84 4.35 -0.42 -4.52
CA ALA A 84 4.41 -0.52 -3.06
C ALA A 84 3.02 -0.75 -2.45
N VAL A 85 1.99 -0.06 -2.96
CA VAL A 85 0.59 -0.30 -2.58
C VAL A 85 0.20 -1.74 -2.88
N VAL A 86 0.54 -2.26 -4.07
CA VAL A 86 0.28 -3.67 -4.42
C VAL A 86 0.95 -4.63 -3.43
N VAL A 87 2.18 -4.36 -3.00
CA VAL A 87 2.88 -5.20 -2.02
C VAL A 87 2.16 -5.20 -0.66
N ILE A 88 1.73 -4.04 -0.18
CA ILE A 88 1.00 -3.92 1.09
C ILE A 88 -0.36 -4.60 1.02
N LEU A 89 -1.09 -4.42 -0.10
CA LEU A 89 -2.38 -5.06 -0.30
C LEU A 89 -2.28 -6.59 -0.37
N GLN A 90 -1.29 -7.12 -1.09
CA GLN A 90 -1.07 -8.57 -1.16
C GLN A 90 -0.69 -9.19 0.19
N LEU A 91 0.04 -8.47 1.03
CA LEU A 91 0.25 -8.91 2.41
C LEU A 91 -1.06 -8.84 3.19
N SER A 92 -1.74 -7.69 3.15
CA SER A 92 -2.97 -7.43 3.89
C SER A 92 -4.06 -8.45 3.58
N GLU A 93 -4.24 -8.85 2.32
CA GLU A 93 -5.21 -9.87 1.89
C GLU A 93 -5.08 -11.18 2.67
N LYS A 94 -3.85 -11.58 3.02
CA LYS A 94 -3.57 -12.84 3.71
C LYS A 94 -3.57 -12.74 5.24
N LEU A 95 -3.58 -11.53 5.77
CA LEU A 95 -3.59 -11.28 7.20
C LEU A 95 -5.01 -11.29 7.78
N PRO A 96 -5.20 -11.72 9.04
CA PRO A 96 -6.43 -11.46 9.79
C PRO A 96 -6.71 -9.96 9.91
N VAL A 97 -7.98 -9.58 10.02
CA VAL A 97 -8.40 -8.17 10.10
C VAL A 97 -7.78 -7.48 11.31
N GLU A 98 -7.66 -8.19 12.42
CA GLU A 98 -7.07 -7.71 13.67
C GLU A 98 -5.61 -7.27 13.47
N ILE A 99 -4.84 -8.05 12.72
CA ILE A 99 -3.43 -7.73 12.42
C ILE A 99 -3.33 -6.55 11.46
N VAL A 100 -4.25 -6.44 10.49
CA VAL A 100 -4.28 -5.26 9.60
C VAL A 100 -4.55 -4.00 10.42
N LEU A 101 -5.48 -4.06 11.38
CA LEU A 101 -5.78 -2.94 12.27
C LEU A 101 -4.59 -2.54 13.14
N THR A 102 -3.92 -3.49 13.81
CA THR A 102 -2.88 -3.18 14.82
C THR A 102 -1.46 -3.09 14.28
N GLN A 103 -1.17 -3.64 13.10
CA GLN A 103 0.19 -3.63 12.54
C GLN A 103 0.30 -2.92 11.21
N VAL A 104 -0.67 -3.09 10.29
CA VAL A 104 -0.61 -2.40 8.99
C VAL A 104 -1.03 -0.94 9.12
N LEU A 105 -2.19 -0.66 9.71
CA LEU A 105 -2.69 0.70 9.86
C LEU A 105 -1.88 1.55 10.85
N GLU A 106 -1.26 0.91 11.85
CA GLU A 106 -0.38 1.58 12.82
C GLU A 106 1.08 1.67 12.36
N ALA A 107 1.39 1.28 11.12
CA ALA A 107 2.74 1.35 10.60
C ALA A 107 3.24 2.80 10.50
N PRO A 108 4.41 3.14 11.05
CA PRO A 108 4.96 4.48 10.97
C PRO A 108 5.08 4.98 9.52
N GLY A 109 4.65 6.22 9.29
CA GLY A 109 4.65 6.86 7.98
C GLY A 109 3.35 6.70 7.19
N LEU A 110 2.49 5.71 7.52
CA LEU A 110 1.26 5.47 6.77
C LEU A 110 0.21 6.56 7.01
N LEU A 111 0.05 6.99 8.27
CA LEU A 111 -0.89 8.06 8.62
C LEU A 111 -0.52 9.36 7.91
N GLU A 112 0.74 9.79 7.99
CA GLU A 112 1.23 11.00 7.32
C GLU A 112 1.07 10.90 5.80
N TRP A 113 1.24 9.69 5.25
CA TRP A 113 1.05 9.44 3.82
C TRP A 113 -0.41 9.59 3.40
N PHE A 114 -1.37 9.18 4.23
CA PHE A 114 -2.79 9.42 4.01
C PHE A 114 -3.21 10.87 4.23
N GLU A 115 -2.72 11.51 5.29
CA GLU A 115 -3.05 12.90 5.61
C GLU A 115 -2.61 13.87 4.50
N GLY A 116 -1.42 13.68 3.91
CA GLY A 116 -0.92 14.53 2.84
C GLY A 116 -1.38 14.15 1.43
N ALA A 117 -2.18 13.09 1.28
CA ALA A 117 -2.50 12.53 -0.03
C ALA A 117 -3.40 13.43 -0.88
N ILE A 118 -4.34 14.16 -0.27
CA ILE A 118 -5.25 15.07 -0.99
C ILE A 118 -4.46 16.23 -1.59
N GLU A 119 -3.62 16.85 -0.77
CA GLU A 119 -2.77 17.98 -1.15
C GLU A 119 -1.75 17.57 -2.21
N ALA A 120 -1.18 16.36 -2.08
CA ALA A 120 -0.25 15.80 -3.05
C ALA A 120 -0.92 15.26 -4.33
N GLY A 121 -2.25 15.13 -4.36
CA GLY A 121 -2.97 14.49 -5.47
C GLY A 121 -2.56 13.03 -5.67
N ASN A 122 -2.42 12.26 -4.59
CA ASN A 122 -1.88 10.89 -4.62
C ASN A 122 -2.98 9.82 -4.80
N PRO A 123 -3.17 9.26 -6.02
CA PRO A 123 -4.19 8.23 -6.25
C PRO A 123 -3.82 6.86 -5.66
N ASP A 124 -2.55 6.59 -5.39
CA ASP A 124 -2.07 5.33 -4.80
C ASP A 124 -2.45 5.24 -3.32
N ALA A 125 -2.35 6.36 -2.60
CA ALA A 125 -2.83 6.47 -1.23
C ALA A 125 -4.35 6.27 -1.14
N LEU A 126 -5.12 6.86 -2.07
CA LEU A 126 -6.55 6.64 -2.16
C LEU A 126 -6.90 5.17 -2.44
N LEU A 127 -6.19 4.51 -3.37
CA LEU A 127 -6.37 3.09 -3.65
C LEU A 127 -6.12 2.22 -2.42
N LEU A 128 -5.01 2.48 -1.69
CA LEU A 128 -4.68 1.73 -0.49
C LEU A 128 -5.75 1.91 0.59
N ALA A 129 -6.20 3.16 0.83
CA ALA A 129 -7.24 3.46 1.81
C ALA A 129 -8.55 2.71 1.49
N LEU A 130 -9.04 2.80 0.25
CA LEU A 130 -10.27 2.13 -0.18
C LEU A 130 -10.20 0.62 0.02
N LYS A 131 -9.08 -0.01 -0.36
CA LYS A 131 -8.90 -1.46 -0.27
C LYS A 131 -8.72 -1.97 1.16
N LEU A 132 -8.00 -1.23 2.01
CA LEU A 132 -7.90 -1.58 3.43
C LEU A 132 -9.25 -1.41 4.13
N ARG A 133 -10.00 -0.34 3.82
CA ARG A 133 -11.36 -0.13 4.35
C ARG A 133 -12.33 -1.24 3.90
N GLU A 134 -12.24 -1.69 2.65
CA GLU A 134 -13.02 -2.83 2.13
C GLU A 134 -12.75 -4.09 2.97
N LYS A 135 -11.46 -4.41 3.22
CA LYS A 135 -11.07 -5.58 4.01
C LYS A 135 -11.53 -5.49 5.47
N ILE A 136 -11.37 -4.33 6.11
CA ILE A 136 -11.70 -4.13 7.52
C ILE A 136 -13.22 -4.04 7.72
N SER A 137 -13.95 -3.52 6.72
CA SER A 137 -15.40 -3.26 6.78
C SER A 137 -15.82 -2.38 7.97
N ALA A 138 -14.92 -1.53 8.47
CA ALA A 138 -15.18 -0.57 9.54
C ALA A 138 -14.48 0.77 9.26
N ASP A 139 -15.05 1.83 9.81
CA ASP A 139 -14.47 3.17 9.73
C ASP A 139 -13.25 3.28 10.64
N ASN A 140 -12.22 3.96 10.16
CA ASN A 140 -10.98 4.17 10.91
C ASN A 140 -10.43 5.57 10.61
N LYS A 141 -10.11 6.32 11.67
CA LYS A 141 -9.59 7.68 11.59
C LYS A 141 -8.25 7.77 10.85
N VAL A 142 -7.51 6.65 10.72
CA VAL A 142 -6.25 6.56 9.98
C VAL A 142 -6.42 6.94 8.51
N PHE A 143 -7.60 6.73 7.91
CA PHE A 143 -7.85 7.14 6.53
C PHE A 143 -7.97 8.67 6.36
N GLY A 144 -7.97 9.44 7.46
CA GLY A 144 -7.99 10.89 7.46
C GLY A 144 -9.16 11.44 6.66
N LYS A 145 -8.87 12.39 5.76
CA LYS A 145 -9.87 12.99 4.86
C LYS A 145 -10.02 12.23 3.53
N LEU A 146 -9.20 11.21 3.26
CA LEU A 146 -9.25 10.46 2.00
C LEU A 146 -10.54 9.68 1.83
N LEU A 147 -11.09 9.18 2.94
CA LEU A 147 -12.36 8.50 2.98
C LEU A 147 -13.33 9.29 3.88
N PRO A 148 -14.62 9.33 3.55
CA PRO A 148 -15.63 9.93 4.42
C PRO A 148 -15.79 9.11 5.71
N ASP A 149 -16.07 9.80 6.82
CA ASP A 149 -16.39 9.23 8.13
C ASP A 149 -17.74 9.81 8.62
N PRO A 150 -18.82 9.02 8.70
CA PRO A 150 -18.90 7.58 8.41
C PRO A 150 -18.85 7.29 6.90
N TYR A 151 -18.29 6.13 6.54
CA TYR A 151 -18.17 5.75 5.14
C TYR A 151 -19.49 5.22 4.57
N SER A 152 -19.90 5.77 3.44
CA SER A 152 -20.94 5.20 2.57
C SER A 152 -20.63 5.54 1.11
N SER A 153 -21.16 4.77 0.15
CA SER A 153 -21.03 5.13 -1.26
C SER A 153 -21.61 6.53 -1.52
N ASN A 154 -22.72 6.90 -0.89
CA ASN A 154 -23.32 8.23 -1.06
C ASN A 154 -22.42 9.37 -0.57
N THR A 155 -21.75 9.20 0.57
CA THR A 155 -20.81 10.20 1.10
C THR A 155 -19.51 10.23 0.28
N MET A 156 -19.04 9.08 -0.19
CA MET A 156 -17.85 8.95 -1.06
C MET A 156 -18.06 9.64 -2.42
N PHE A 157 -19.26 9.52 -3.00
CA PHE A 157 -19.60 10.12 -4.30
C PHE A 157 -20.34 11.46 -4.18
N SER A 158 -20.32 12.08 -2.99
CA SER A 158 -20.84 13.44 -2.81
C SER A 158 -19.99 14.46 -3.60
N ALA A 159 -20.62 15.53 -4.09
CA ALA A 159 -19.94 16.56 -4.86
C ALA A 159 -18.77 17.19 -4.07
N ASP A 160 -18.96 17.43 -2.77
CA ASP A 160 -17.95 18.02 -1.90
C ASP A 160 -16.75 17.09 -1.73
N HIS A 161 -16.97 15.80 -1.48
CA HIS A 161 -15.88 14.84 -1.31
C HIS A 161 -15.13 14.59 -2.62
N LEU A 162 -15.83 14.41 -3.74
CA LEU A 162 -15.20 14.26 -5.05
C LEU A 162 -14.39 15.52 -5.45
N SER A 163 -14.87 16.70 -5.07
CA SER A 163 -14.13 17.95 -5.28
C SER A 163 -12.82 17.97 -4.49
N SER A 164 -12.82 17.44 -3.25
CA SER A 164 -11.59 17.29 -2.46
C SER A 164 -10.62 16.29 -3.09
N LEU A 165 -11.11 15.21 -3.71
CA LEU A 165 -10.29 14.19 -4.36
C LEU A 165 -9.91 14.54 -5.82
N ALA A 166 -10.34 15.70 -6.33
CA ALA A 166 -10.23 16.02 -7.75
C ALA A 166 -8.78 15.92 -8.28
N ASN A 167 -7.79 16.33 -7.49
CA ASN A 167 -6.38 16.22 -7.87
C ASN A 167 -5.92 14.76 -7.93
N CYS A 168 -6.26 13.93 -6.94
CA CYS A 168 -5.98 12.49 -6.97
C CYS A 168 -6.57 11.82 -8.22
N LEU A 169 -7.84 12.13 -8.54
CA LEU A 169 -8.53 11.59 -9.70
C LEU A 169 -7.88 12.05 -11.01
N LYS A 170 -7.48 13.32 -11.12
CA LYS A 170 -6.74 13.81 -12.29
C LYS A 170 -5.40 13.10 -12.45
N GLU A 171 -4.62 12.99 -11.38
CA GLU A 171 -3.31 12.33 -11.41
C GLU A 171 -3.41 10.84 -11.81
N SER A 172 -4.52 10.18 -11.49
CA SER A 172 -4.80 8.79 -11.89
C SER A 172 -5.08 8.62 -13.40
N THR A 173 -5.24 9.70 -14.16
CA THR A 173 -5.47 9.66 -15.62
C THR A 173 -4.17 9.75 -16.44
N PHE A 174 -3.05 10.11 -15.80
CA PHE A 174 -1.74 10.22 -16.47
C PHE A 174 -1.03 8.87 -16.69
N CYS A 175 -1.70 7.76 -16.36
CA CYS A 175 -1.22 6.40 -16.61
C CYS A 175 -1.67 5.96 -18.01
N GLN A 176 -0.85 6.20 -19.04
CA GLN A 176 -1.05 5.61 -20.37
C GLN A 176 -0.08 4.44 -20.59
N PRO A 177 -0.50 3.31 -21.18
CA PRO A 177 -1.82 3.00 -21.75
C PRO A 177 -2.81 2.35 -20.76
N ARG A 178 -2.47 2.22 -19.47
CA ARG A 178 -3.24 1.43 -18.49
C ARG A 178 -4.05 2.34 -17.55
N VAL A 179 -5.34 2.06 -17.41
CA VAL A 179 -6.19 2.69 -16.38
C VAL A 179 -5.59 2.43 -14.99
N HIS A 180 -5.42 3.49 -14.19
CA HIS A 180 -4.89 3.38 -12.82
C HIS A 180 -5.76 2.46 -11.94
N GLY A 181 -5.11 1.70 -11.04
CA GLY A 181 -5.79 0.67 -10.23
C GLY A 181 -6.92 1.17 -9.31
N VAL A 182 -7.00 2.48 -9.07
CA VAL A 182 -8.08 3.11 -8.27
C VAL A 182 -9.45 3.08 -8.98
N TRP A 183 -9.48 3.13 -10.31
CA TRP A 183 -10.74 3.26 -11.05
C TRP A 183 -11.64 2.03 -10.95
N PRO A 184 -11.15 0.78 -11.14
CA PRO A 184 -11.99 -0.40 -10.91
C PRO A 184 -12.63 -0.41 -9.52
N VAL A 185 -11.92 0.03 -8.48
CA VAL A 185 -12.43 0.08 -7.10
C VAL A 185 -13.56 1.10 -6.97
N LEU A 186 -13.36 2.30 -7.51
CA LEU A 186 -14.38 3.35 -7.50
C LEU A 186 -15.62 2.96 -8.31
N VAL A 187 -15.44 2.39 -9.50
CA VAL A 187 -16.55 1.95 -10.36
C VAL A 187 -17.36 0.85 -9.68
N ASN A 188 -16.70 -0.15 -9.09
CA ASN A 188 -17.38 -1.22 -8.35
C ASN A 188 -18.14 -0.69 -7.12
N SER A 189 -17.60 0.33 -6.46
CA SER A 189 -18.24 0.97 -5.30
C SER A 189 -19.46 1.83 -5.68
N LEU A 190 -19.44 2.41 -6.89
CA LEU A 190 -20.53 3.22 -7.44
C LEU A 190 -21.65 2.34 -8.04
N LEU A 191 -21.27 1.23 -8.68
CA LEU A 191 -22.16 0.36 -9.45
C LEU A 191 -22.09 -1.09 -8.95
N PRO A 192 -22.52 -1.37 -7.70
CA PRO A 192 -22.40 -2.71 -7.12
C PRO A 192 -23.21 -3.78 -7.88
N ASP A 193 -24.30 -3.38 -8.56
CA ASP A 193 -25.23 -4.31 -9.24
C ASP A 193 -24.83 -4.68 -10.67
N ILE A 194 -23.81 -4.05 -11.25
CA ILE A 194 -23.45 -4.19 -12.66
C ILE A 194 -22.22 -5.11 -12.84
N VAL A 195 -21.40 -5.27 -11.80
CA VAL A 195 -20.16 -6.05 -11.87
C VAL A 195 -20.36 -7.36 -11.11
N PRO A 196 -20.42 -8.52 -11.80
CA PRO A 196 -20.43 -9.79 -11.09
C PRO A 196 -19.18 -9.89 -10.22
N GLN A 197 -19.37 -10.06 -8.92
CA GLN A 197 -18.30 -10.47 -8.01
C GLN A 197 -17.79 -11.82 -8.53
N HIS A 198 -16.47 -11.93 -8.74
CA HIS A 198 -15.69 -13.09 -9.22
C HIS A 198 -15.17 -13.02 -10.67
N ALA A 199 -13.86 -12.75 -10.79
CA ALA A 199 -12.89 -13.72 -11.29
C ALA A 199 -11.53 -13.45 -10.63
#